data_AF-A0A1A8GUL3-F1
#
_entry.id   AF-A0A1A8GUL3-F1
#
_cell.length_a   1.000
_cell.length_b   1.000
_cell.length_c   1.000
_cell.angle_alpha   90.00
_cell.angle_beta   90.00
_cell.angle_gamma   90.00
#
_symmetry.space_group_name_H-M   'P 1'
#
loop_
_entity.id
_entity.type
_entity.pdbx_description
1 polymer ?
#
loop_
_entity_poly.entity_id
_entity_poly.type
_entity_poly.pdbx_seq_one_letter_code
_entity_poly.pdbx_strand_id
1 'polypeptide(L)'
;QVVIVDEVHERHLHCDLLLGVLRTLLKQRPDLRLILMSATINIKLFSEYFNSAPVLQVPGRLFPIQVIYKPIPPEEQASRSEKLDPRPYLRILQGIDQRYPPE
;
A
#
# COMPACT_ATOMS: atom_id res chain seq x y z
N GLN A 1 -2.37 5.83 -27.84
CA GLN A 1 -1.63 6.36 -26.67
C GLN A 1 -1.85 5.43 -25.47
N VAL A 2 -1.02 5.48 -24.42
CA VAL A 2 -1.15 4.61 -23.24
C VAL A 2 -1.18 5.45 -21.98
N VAL A 3 -2.13 5.18 -21.08
CA VAL A 3 -2.19 5.72 -19.72
C VAL A 3 -1.98 4.57 -18.75
N ILE A 4 -1.08 4.77 -17.79
CA ILE A 4 -0.82 3.83 -16.71
C ILE A 4 -1.25 4.52 -15.41
N VAL A 5 -2.13 3.88 -14.65
CA VAL A 5 -2.52 4.32 -13.32
C VAL A 5 -1.92 3.35 -12.32
N ASP A 6 -0.98 3.85 -11.52
CA ASP A 6 -0.28 3.05 -10.52
C ASP A 6 -0.98 3.15 -9.15
N GLU A 7 -0.65 2.23 -8.25
CA GLU A 7 -1.09 2.26 -6.85
C GLU A 7 -2.64 2.31 -6.69
N VAL A 8 -3.39 1.71 -7.62
CA VAL A 8 -4.88 1.79 -7.60
C VAL A 8 -5.51 1.16 -6.35
N HIS A 9 -4.72 0.41 -5.58
CA HIS A 9 -5.15 -0.18 -4.32
C HIS A 9 -5.26 0.81 -3.16
N GLU A 10 -4.65 1.99 -3.25
CA GLU A 10 -4.75 2.98 -2.17
C GLU A 10 -6.10 3.72 -2.15
N ARG A 11 -6.89 3.59 -3.23
CA ARG A 11 -8.29 4.08 -3.30
C ARG A 11 -8.46 5.56 -2.92
N HIS A 12 -7.50 6.39 -3.32
CA HIS A 12 -7.59 7.84 -3.16
C HIS A 12 -8.66 8.47 -4.06
N LEU A 13 -9.34 9.52 -3.57
CA LEU A 13 -10.45 10.19 -4.25
C LEU A 13 -10.13 10.59 -5.71
N HIS A 14 -8.94 11.16 -5.92
CA HIS A 14 -8.52 11.58 -7.26
C HIS A 14 -8.35 10.40 -8.22
N CYS A 15 -7.84 9.27 -7.73
CA CYS A 15 -7.69 8.05 -8.52
C CYS A 15 -9.07 7.49 -8.90
N ASP A 16 -9.99 7.38 -7.94
CA ASP A 16 -11.34 6.87 -8.20
C ASP A 16 -12.11 7.76 -9.20
N LEU A 17 -12.01 9.09 -9.07
CA LEU A 17 -12.57 10.05 -10.03
C LEU A 17 -11.96 9.88 -11.43
N LEU A 18 -10.62 9.78 -11.50
CA LEU A 18 -9.89 9.56 -12.76
C LEU A 18 -10.34 8.27 -13.45
N LEU A 19 -10.50 7.16 -12.71
CA LEU A 19 -10.96 5.89 -13.27
C LEU A 19 -12.38 5.99 -13.84
N GLY A 20 -13.26 6.75 -13.21
CA GLY A 20 -14.60 7.04 -13.74
C GLY A 20 -14.57 7.81 -15.05
N VAL A 21 -13.72 8.84 -15.15
CA VAL A 21 -13.51 9.61 -16.38
C VAL A 21 -12.89 8.73 -17.48
N LEU A 22 -11.85 7.98 -17.17
CA LEU A 22 -11.15 7.10 -18.11
C LEU A 22 -12.07 6.02 -18.66
N ARG A 23 -12.93 5.42 -17.84
CA ARG A 23 -13.92 4.43 -18.31
C ARG A 23 -14.85 5.00 -19.38
N THR A 24 -15.25 6.26 -19.23
CA THR A 24 -16.08 6.95 -20.23
C THR A 24 -15.27 7.27 -21.48
N LEU A 25 -14.03 7.75 -21.30
CA LEU A 25 -13.14 8.12 -22.41
C LEU A 25 -12.72 6.93 -23.28
N LEU A 26 -12.47 5.77 -22.68
CA LEU A 26 -12.13 4.53 -23.41
C LEU A 26 -13.19 4.12 -24.43
N LYS A 27 -14.47 4.43 -24.18
CA LYS A 27 -15.56 4.17 -25.14
C LYS A 27 -15.51 5.11 -26.35
N GLN A 28 -14.98 6.32 -26.19
CA GLN A 28 -14.90 7.34 -27.24
C GLN A 28 -13.56 7.34 -27.99
N ARG A 29 -12.49 6.86 -27.34
CA ARG A 29 -11.11 6.86 -27.84
C ARG A 29 -10.58 5.43 -27.93
N PRO A 30 -10.90 4.68 -29.01
CA PRO A 30 -10.46 3.29 -29.16
C PRO A 30 -8.94 3.13 -29.31
N ASP A 31 -8.21 4.22 -29.62
CA ASP A 31 -6.75 4.27 -29.67
C ASP A 31 -6.08 4.48 -28.30
N LEU A 32 -6.87 4.73 -27.25
CA LEU A 32 -6.40 4.87 -25.87
C LEU A 32 -6.34 3.49 -25.20
N ARG A 33 -5.17 3.15 -24.66
CA ARG A 33 -4.98 1.95 -23.84
C ARG A 33 -4.79 2.35 -22.39
N LEU A 34 -5.47 1.66 -21.48
CA LEU A 34 -5.38 1.86 -20.03
C LEU A 34 -4.73 0.62 -19.39
N ILE A 35 -3.74 0.85 -18.54
CA ILE A 35 -3.12 -0.17 -17.69
C ILE A 35 -3.31 0.26 -16.24
N LEU A 36 -3.81 -0.65 -15.41
CA LEU A 36 -3.93 -0.45 -13.97
C LEU A 36 -2.88 -1.30 -13.25
N MET A 37 -2.07 -0.66 -12.41
CA MET A 37 -1.04 -1.33 -11.61
C MET A 37 -1.41 -1.29 -10.13
N SER A 38 -1.24 -2.42 -9.46
CA SER A 38 -1.60 -2.62 -8.06
C SER A 38 -0.64 -3.62 -7.40
N ALA A 39 -0.25 -3.34 -6.16
CA ALA A 39 0.47 -4.31 -5.33
C ALA A 39 -0.46 -5.33 -4.66
N THR A 40 -1.76 -5.05 -4.54
CA THR A 40 -2.71 -5.88 -3.75
C THR A 40 -3.90 -6.43 -4.53
N ILE A 41 -4.58 -7.40 -3.92
CA ILE A 41 -5.33 -8.49 -4.58
C ILE A 41 -6.75 -8.15 -5.05
N ASN A 42 -7.27 -6.92 -4.88
CA ASN A 42 -8.64 -6.61 -5.29
C ASN A 42 -8.79 -6.40 -6.81
N ILE A 43 -8.19 -7.31 -7.56
CA ILE A 43 -8.13 -7.38 -9.01
C ILE A 43 -9.51 -7.61 -9.60
N LYS A 44 -10.36 -8.42 -8.93
CA LYS A 44 -11.70 -8.77 -9.41
C LYS A 44 -12.58 -7.54 -9.60
N LEU A 45 -12.60 -6.64 -8.61
CA LEU A 45 -13.37 -5.41 -8.66
C LEU A 45 -13.01 -4.55 -9.88
N PHE A 46 -11.71 -4.34 -10.11
CA PHE A 46 -11.26 -3.53 -11.24
C PHE A 46 -11.47 -4.22 -12.59
N SER A 47 -11.21 -5.54 -12.66
CA SER A 47 -11.47 -6.33 -13.87
C SER A 47 -12.94 -6.23 -14.27
N GLU A 48 -13.88 -6.49 -13.35
CA GLU A 48 -15.32 -6.40 -13.60
C GLU A 48 -15.76 -4.97 -13.99
N TYR A 49 -15.24 -3.95 -13.31
CA TYR A 49 -15.56 -2.55 -13.61
C TYR A 49 -15.15 -2.13 -15.03
N PHE A 50 -14.01 -2.65 -15.51
CA PHE A 50 -13.48 -2.44 -16.86
C PHE A 50 -13.81 -3.60 -17.81
N ASN A 51 -15.05 -4.13 -17.74
CA ASN A 51 -15.57 -5.10 -18.70
C ASN A 51 -14.82 -6.44 -18.71
N SER A 52 -14.55 -6.99 -17.52
CA SER A 52 -13.78 -8.23 -17.33
C SER A 52 -12.39 -8.14 -17.96
N ALA A 53 -11.71 -7.00 -17.74
CA ALA A 53 -10.39 -6.74 -18.32
C ALA A 53 -9.39 -7.85 -17.95
N PRO A 54 -8.49 -8.23 -18.87
CA PRO A 54 -7.52 -9.29 -18.61
C PRO A 54 -6.57 -8.89 -17.47
N VAL A 55 -6.22 -9.89 -16.66
CA VAL A 55 -5.35 -9.72 -15.50
C VAL A 55 -3.99 -10.32 -15.79
N LEU A 56 -2.94 -9.52 -15.62
CA LEU A 56 -1.57 -9.99 -15.59
C LEU A 56 -1.08 -10.01 -14.13
N GLN A 57 -0.74 -11.20 -13.63
CA GLN A 57 -0.14 -11.34 -12.29
C GLN A 57 1.35 -11.59 -12.43
N VAL A 58 2.15 -10.72 -11.81
CA VAL A 58 3.61 -10.89 -11.75
C VAL A 58 3.94 -11.43 -10.36
N PRO A 59 4.51 -12.65 -10.23
CA PRO A 59 4.86 -13.21 -8.94
C PRO A 59 6.01 -12.40 -8.32
N GLY A 60 5.78 -11.87 -7.12
CA GLY A 60 6.84 -11.28 -6.30
C GLY A 60 7.69 -12.37 -5.64
N ARG A 61 8.97 -12.06 -5.40
CA ARG A 61 9.81 -12.84 -4.47
C ARG A 61 9.84 -12.13 -3.14
N LEU A 62 9.36 -12.80 -2.09
CA LEU A 62 9.49 -12.33 -0.72
C LEU A 62 10.63 -13.09 -0.05
N PHE A 63 11.47 -12.37 0.68
CA PHE A 63 12.41 -12.99 1.62
C PHE A 63 11.70 -13.22 2.95
N PRO A 64 12.09 -14.27 3.71
CA PRO A 64 11.47 -14.53 5.01
C PRO A 64 11.68 -13.33 5.93
N ILE A 65 10.58 -12.75 6.39
CA ILE A 65 10.58 -11.68 7.39
C ILE A 65 10.26 -12.27 8.77
N GLN A 66 10.96 -11.81 9.80
CA GLN A 66 10.63 -12.14 11.19
C GLN A 66 9.83 -11.00 11.80
N VAL A 67 8.62 -11.29 12.28
CA VAL A 67 7.78 -10.31 12.99
C VAL A 67 7.99 -10.48 14.49
N ILE A 68 8.39 -9.41 15.17
CA ILE A 68 8.67 -9.40 16.61
C ILE A 68 7.76 -8.37 17.25
N TYR A 69 6.90 -8.82 18.16
CA TYR A 69 6.02 -7.92 18.92
C TYR A 69 6.70 -7.47 20.22
N LYS A 70 6.68 -6.15 20.48
CA LYS A 70 7.25 -5.53 21.69
C LYS A 70 6.17 -4.71 22.40
N PRO A 71 5.39 -5.31 23.32
CA PRO A 71 4.35 -4.58 24.03
C PRO A 71 4.93 -3.47 24.90
N ILE A 72 4.16 -2.40 25.08
CA ILE A 72 4.52 -1.28 25.96
C ILE A 72 4.37 -1.75 27.42
N PRO A 73 5.39 -1.62 28.29
CA PRO A 73 5.29 -2.02 29.69
C PRO A 73 4.24 -1.17 30.44
N PRO A 74 3.55 -1.73 31.45
CA PRO A 74 2.53 -0.99 32.20
C PRO A 74 3.02 0.33 32.80
N GLU A 75 4.29 0.42 33.20
CA GLU A 75 4.90 1.63 33.76
C GLU A 75 5.07 2.78 32.75
N GLU A 76 5.10 2.47 31.45
CA GLU A 76 5.21 3.45 30.36
C GLU A 76 3.83 3.84 29.79
N GLN A 77 2.78 3.06 30.07
CA GLN A 77 1.41 3.34 29.59
C GLN A 77 0.74 4.52 30.33
N ALA A 78 1.27 4.94 31.47
CA ALA A 78 0.59 5.82 32.41
C ALA A 78 0.79 7.33 32.17
N SER A 79 1.37 7.77 31.05
CA SER A 79 1.55 9.20 30.81
C SER A 79 0.22 9.88 30.44
N ARG A 80 -0.39 10.58 31.41
CA ARG A 80 -1.58 11.44 31.20
C ARG A 80 -1.29 12.73 30.43
N SER A 81 -0.15 12.81 29.73
CA SER A 81 0.26 14.00 28.99
C SER A 81 -0.25 13.92 27.55
N GLU A 82 -0.71 15.05 27.00
CA GLU A 82 -1.01 15.19 25.57
C GLU A 82 0.25 15.12 24.68
N LYS A 83 1.45 15.13 25.30
CA LYS A 83 2.73 15.01 24.59
C LYS A 83 3.06 13.54 24.33
N LEU A 84 3.48 13.24 23.10
CA LEU A 84 3.96 11.93 22.69
C LEU A 84 5.17 11.50 23.54
N ASP A 85 5.08 10.32 24.18
CA ASP A 85 6.20 9.72 24.91
C ASP A 85 7.11 8.94 23.93
N PRO A 86 8.38 9.35 23.73
CA PRO A 86 9.28 8.68 22.80
C PRO A 86 9.85 7.35 23.34
N ARG A 87 9.73 7.06 24.65
CA ARG A 87 10.41 5.91 25.29
C ARG A 87 10.11 4.55 24.64
N PRO A 88 8.84 4.19 24.32
CA PRO A 88 8.56 2.89 23.69
C PRO A 88 9.23 2.72 22.32
N TYR A 89 9.35 3.81 21.56
CA TYR A 89 9.98 3.83 20.24
C TYR A 89 11.50 3.74 20.34
N LEU A 90 12.11 4.50 21.24
CA LEU A 90 13.56 4.45 21.49
C LEU A 90 14.01 3.05 21.92
N ARG A 91 13.21 2.36 22.74
CA ARG A 91 13.47 0.98 23.13
C ARG A 91 13.45 0.00 21.94
N ILE A 92 12.56 0.22 20.98
CA ILE A 92 12.54 -0.58 19.73
C ILE A 92 13.80 -0.31 18.93
N LEU A 93 14.18 0.96 18.73
CA LEU A 93 15.39 1.34 18.00
C LEU A 93 16.65 0.76 18.63
N GLN A 94 16.80 0.89 19.96
CA GLN A 94 17.90 0.28 20.70
C GLN A 94 17.94 -1.25 20.54
N GLY A 95 16.77 -1.90 20.52
CA GLY A 95 16.68 -3.34 20.27
C GLY A 95 17.08 -3.75 18.85
N ILE A 96 16.88 -2.86 17.87
CA ILE A 96 17.36 -3.05 16.49
C ILE A 96 18.88 -2.90 16.47
N ASP A 97 19.42 -1.82 17.03
CA ASP A 97 20.86 -1.54 17.04
C ASP A 97 21.67 -2.64 17.76
N GLN A 98 21.14 -3.19 18.85
CA GLN A 98 21.76 -4.30 19.57
C GLN A 98 21.79 -5.60 18.75
N ARG A 99 20.76 -5.83 17.92
CA ARG A 99 20.63 -7.05 17.13
C ARG A 99 21.39 -6.96 15.81
N TYR A 100 21.51 -5.76 15.25
CA TYR A 100 22.12 -5.47 13.96
C TYR A 100 23.12 -4.31 14.10
N PRO A 101 24.30 -4.56 14.70
CA PRO A 101 25.34 -3.54 14.80
C PRO A 101 25.80 -3.11 13.39
N PRO A 102 26.15 -1.83 13.20
CA PRO A 102 26.72 -1.37 11.93
C PRO A 102 28.03 -2.12 11.65
N GLU A 103 28.25 -2.49 10.38
CA GLU A 103 29.49 -3.10 9.88
C GLU A 103 30.72 -2.20 10.07
#